data_AF-A0A662HXU6-F1
#
_entry.id   AF-A0A662HXU6-F1
#
_cell.length_a   1.000
_cell.length_b   1.000
_cell.length_c   1.000
_cell.angle_alpha   90.00
_cell.angle_beta   90.00
_cell.angle_gamma   90.00
#
_symmetry.space_group_name_H-M   'P 1'
#
loop_
_entity.id
_entity.type
_entity.pdbx_description
1 polymer ?
#
loop_
_entity_poly.entity_id
_entity_poly.type
_entity_poly.pdbx_seq_one_letter_code
_entity_poly.pdbx_strand_id
1 'polypeptide(L)'
;MPLRPGHCYRHFGTPPYTRKEYIKSIPQVQIPKFDMGNTRGNFDLTVKVIVQLPGQIRMNALEAARLAAYRYLNKKIGESNFHLKLVTYPH
;
A
#
# COMPACT_ATOMS: atom_id res chain seq x y z
N MET A 1 -19.04 -3.12 14.75
CA MET A 1 -19.24 -1.71 14.34
C MET A 1 -18.67 -1.54 12.94
N PRO A 2 -19.38 -0.92 11.99
CA PRO A 2 -18.86 -0.73 10.63
C PRO A 2 -17.65 0.20 10.60
N LEU A 3 -16.80 0.05 9.58
CA LEU A 3 -15.63 0.89 9.39
C LEU A 3 -16.05 2.35 9.13
N ARG A 4 -15.48 3.30 9.87
CA ARG A 4 -15.77 4.74 9.68
C ARG A 4 -15.33 5.21 8.28
N PRO A 5 -16.02 6.19 7.67
CA PRO A 5 -15.74 6.65 6.32
C PRO A 5 -14.37 7.31 6.19
N GLY A 6 -13.80 7.28 4.97
CA GLY A 6 -12.46 7.75 4.58
C GLY A 6 -12.06 9.12 5.14
N HIS A 7 -12.97 10.09 5.01
CA HIS A 7 -12.71 11.50 5.31
C HIS A 7 -12.35 11.76 6.78
N CYS A 8 -12.81 10.93 7.73
CA CYS A 8 -12.55 11.12 9.15
C CYS A 8 -11.07 11.03 9.54
N TYR A 9 -10.25 10.34 8.74
CA TYR A 9 -8.84 10.08 9.06
C TYR A 9 -7.90 10.60 7.97
N ARG A 10 -8.36 11.49 7.08
CA ARG A 10 -7.53 11.96 5.96
C ARG A 10 -6.46 12.96 6.41
N HIS A 11 -6.80 13.82 7.37
CA HIS A 11 -5.96 14.91 7.84
C HIS A 11 -5.09 14.49 9.04
N PHE A 12 -3.91 15.08 9.15
CA PHE A 12 -2.99 14.85 10.27
C PHE A 12 -3.45 15.65 11.49
N GLY A 13 -4.26 15.05 12.36
CA GLY A 13 -4.75 15.70 13.58
C GLY A 13 -3.90 15.44 14.83
N THR A 14 -3.06 14.41 14.82
CA THR A 14 -2.31 13.95 15.98
C THR A 14 -0.86 13.63 15.63
N PRO A 15 0.07 13.67 16.61
CA PRO A 15 1.43 13.17 16.41
C PRO A 15 1.45 11.69 15.96
N PRO A 16 2.53 11.24 15.30
CA PRO A 16 2.68 9.83 14.90
C PRO A 16 2.61 8.87 16.10
N TYR A 17 1.79 7.83 15.98
CA TYR A 17 1.54 6.84 17.03
C TYR A 17 2.06 5.45 16.61
N THR A 18 3.38 5.29 16.59
CA THR A 18 4.05 4.11 15.96
C THR A 18 4.92 3.29 16.93
N ARG A 19 5.11 3.77 18.17
CA ARG A 19 6.01 3.15 19.16
C ARG A 19 5.39 1.90 19.78
N LYS A 20 5.78 0.73 19.27
CA LYS A 20 5.19 -0.57 19.61
C LYS A 20 5.33 -0.93 21.09
N GLU A 21 6.35 -0.43 21.78
CA GLU A 21 6.60 -0.66 23.20
C GLU A 21 5.53 -0.05 24.12
N TYR A 22 4.82 1.00 23.66
CA TYR A 22 3.75 1.64 24.42
C TYR A 22 2.33 1.19 24.00
N ILE A 23 2.19 0.55 22.83
CA ILE A 23 0.90 0.18 22.24
C ILE A 23 0.58 -1.29 22.56
N LYS A 24 -0.39 -1.51 23.46
CA LYS A 24 -0.74 -2.85 23.95
C LYS A 24 -1.38 -3.78 22.91
N SER A 25 -2.20 -3.24 22.02
CA SER A 25 -2.90 -4.03 21.01
C SER A 25 -2.78 -3.34 19.66
N ILE A 26 -1.98 -3.94 18.77
CA ILE A 26 -1.74 -3.45 17.43
C ILE A 26 -2.49 -4.37 16.47
N PRO A 27 -3.38 -3.83 15.62
CA PRO A 27 -4.05 -4.63 14.61
C PRO A 27 -3.03 -5.17 13.60
N GLN A 28 -3.26 -6.38 13.10
CA GLN A 28 -2.40 -6.97 12.07
C GLN A 28 -2.52 -6.19 10.75
N VAL A 29 -1.38 -6.03 10.07
CA VAL A 29 -1.35 -5.51 8.70
C VAL A 29 -1.96 -6.52 7.74
N GLN A 30 -3.07 -6.14 7.10
CA GLN A 30 -3.83 -6.97 6.17
C GLN A 30 -3.18 -7.10 4.79
N ILE A 31 -2.17 -6.27 4.46
CA ILE A 31 -1.44 -6.34 3.19
C ILE A 31 -0.53 -7.57 3.24
N PRO A 32 -0.76 -8.60 2.40
CA PRO A 32 -0.03 -9.86 2.51
C PRO A 32 1.37 -9.79 1.91
N LYS A 33 1.54 -9.05 0.80
CA LYS A 33 2.79 -8.95 0.04
C LYS A 33 2.97 -7.53 -0.48
N PHE A 34 4.18 -6.99 -0.30
CA PHE A 34 4.56 -5.67 -0.80
C PHE A 34 5.22 -5.75 -2.18
N ASP A 35 5.88 -6.85 -2.51
CA ASP A 35 6.49 -7.12 -3.81
C ASP A 35 5.72 -8.22 -4.56
N MET A 36 5.52 -8.03 -5.86
CA MET A 36 4.82 -8.96 -6.74
C MET A 36 5.38 -8.99 -8.15
N GLY A 37 5.02 -10.03 -8.89
CA GLY A 37 5.55 -10.31 -10.22
C GLY A 37 6.97 -10.86 -10.11
N ASN A 38 7.80 -10.52 -11.08
CA ASN A 38 9.18 -10.98 -11.12
C ASN A 38 10.12 -10.05 -10.33
N THR A 39 10.24 -10.28 -9.02
CA THR A 39 11.11 -9.48 -8.13
C THR A 39 12.60 -9.57 -8.46
N ARG A 40 13.02 -10.61 -9.20
CA ARG A 40 14.41 -10.80 -9.64
C ARG A 40 14.63 -10.39 -11.10
N GLY A 41 13.61 -9.88 -11.76
CA GLY A 41 13.70 -9.41 -13.14
C GLY A 41 14.53 -8.13 -13.22
N ASN A 42 15.27 -7.98 -14.31
CA ASN A 42 15.92 -6.73 -14.66
C ASN A 42 15.03 -6.00 -15.68
N PHE A 43 14.66 -4.76 -15.38
CA PHE A 43 13.73 -3.97 -16.19
C PHE A 43 14.33 -2.60 -16.44
N ASP A 44 14.27 -2.15 -17.70
CA ASP A 44 14.87 -0.87 -18.09
C ASP A 44 14.05 0.35 -17.67
N LEU A 45 12.75 0.16 -17.44
CA LEU A 45 11.79 1.24 -17.18
C LEU A 45 11.19 1.15 -15.78
N THR A 46 11.21 2.28 -15.05
CA THR A 46 10.57 2.40 -13.74
C THR A 46 9.49 3.48 -13.76
N VAL A 47 8.26 3.10 -13.41
CA VAL A 47 7.14 4.04 -13.22
C VAL A 47 6.87 4.21 -11.74
N LYS A 48 6.76 5.45 -11.26
CA LYS A 48 6.45 5.78 -9.86
C LYS A 48 5.16 6.56 -9.77
N VAL A 49 4.29 6.17 -8.85
CA VAL A 49 3.10 6.94 -8.48
C VAL A 49 3.49 7.89 -7.36
N ILE A 50 3.39 9.19 -7.63
CA ILE A 50 3.77 10.25 -6.70
C ILE A 50 2.51 10.92 -6.17
N VAL A 51 2.47 11.12 -4.86
CA VAL A 51 1.37 11.82 -4.20
C VAL A 51 1.56 13.33 -4.37
N GLN A 52 0.50 14.03 -4.78
CA GLN A 52 0.53 15.49 -4.97
C GLN A 52 0.11 16.28 -3.74
N LEU A 53 -0.64 15.66 -2.81
CA LEU A 53 -1.20 16.32 -1.63
C LEU A 53 -0.92 15.51 -0.36
N PRO A 54 -0.59 16.18 0.76
CA PRO A 54 -0.37 15.49 2.02
C PRO A 54 -1.68 14.87 2.52
N GLY A 55 -1.59 13.64 3.02
CA GLY A 55 -2.73 12.97 3.65
C GLY A 55 -2.40 11.56 4.12
N GLN A 56 -3.22 11.02 5.02
CA GLN A 56 -3.10 9.63 5.44
C GLN A 56 -3.83 8.70 4.47
N ILE A 57 -3.13 7.66 4.03
CA ILE A 57 -3.68 6.60 3.19
C ILE A 57 -3.91 5.38 4.08
N ARG A 58 -5.13 4.83 4.01
CA ARG A 58 -5.49 3.65 4.79
C ARG A 58 -4.95 2.38 4.16
N MET A 59 -4.67 1.40 5.01
CA MET A 59 -4.26 0.04 4.61
C MET A 59 -5.22 -0.59 3.59
N ASN A 60 -6.54 -0.46 3.80
CA ASN A 60 -7.54 -1.04 2.90
C ASN A 60 -7.46 -0.43 1.48
N ALA A 61 -7.13 0.86 1.38
CA ALA A 61 -6.96 1.54 0.10
C ALA A 61 -5.67 1.10 -0.59
N LEU A 62 -4.57 0.93 0.17
CA LEU A 62 -3.31 0.38 -0.35
C LEU A 62 -3.49 -1.02 -0.90
N GLU A 63 -4.20 -1.89 -0.18
CA GLU A 63 -4.45 -3.27 -0.61
C GLU A 63 -5.35 -3.33 -1.85
N ALA A 64 -6.42 -2.52 -1.88
CA ALA A 64 -7.29 -2.43 -3.05
C ALA A 64 -6.53 -1.92 -4.29
N ALA A 65 -5.71 -0.88 -4.14
CA ALA A 65 -4.88 -0.33 -5.21
C ALA A 65 -3.87 -1.36 -5.72
N ARG A 66 -3.21 -2.09 -4.79
CA ARG A 66 -2.28 -3.17 -5.09
C ARG A 66 -2.94 -4.27 -5.93
N LEU A 67 -4.11 -4.75 -5.50
CA LEU A 67 -4.84 -5.81 -6.19
C LEU A 67 -5.33 -5.36 -7.57
N ALA A 68 -5.85 -4.13 -7.68
CA ALA A 68 -6.33 -3.57 -8.93
C ALA A 68 -5.19 -3.44 -9.96
N ALA A 69 -4.05 -2.87 -9.54
CA ALA A 69 -2.86 -2.73 -10.38
C ALA A 69 -2.33 -4.10 -10.83
N TYR A 70 -2.21 -5.05 -9.89
CA TYR A 70 -1.74 -6.40 -10.20
C TYR A 70 -2.63 -7.12 -11.21
N ARG A 71 -3.96 -7.11 -11.01
CA ARG A 71 -4.91 -7.74 -11.94
C ARG A 71 -4.83 -7.15 -13.34
N TYR A 72 -4.66 -5.83 -13.45
CA TYR A 72 -4.53 -5.16 -14.73
C TYR A 72 -3.22 -5.54 -15.44
N LEU A 73 -2.09 -5.47 -14.75
CA LEU A 73 -0.77 -5.79 -15.30
C LEU A 73 -0.67 -7.26 -15.70
N ASN A 74 -1.17 -8.16 -14.85
CA ASN A 74 -1.16 -9.60 -15.13
C ASN A 74 -1.98 -9.93 -16.38
N LYS A 75 -3.16 -9.31 -16.55
CA LYS A 75 -3.99 -9.51 -17.75
C LYS A 75 -3.34 -8.97 -19.03
N LYS A 76 -2.57 -7.90 -18.95
CA LYS A 76 -2.05 -7.19 -20.14
C LYS A 76 -0.67 -7.64 -20.58
N ILE A 77 0.23 -7.92 -19.65
CA ILE A 77 1.66 -8.15 -19.93
C ILE A 77 2.11 -9.54 -19.42
N GLY A 78 1.44 -10.08 -18.40
CA GLY A 78 1.80 -11.35 -17.76
C GLY A 78 2.77 -11.19 -16.58
N GLU A 79 2.65 -12.07 -15.59
CA GLU A 79 3.30 -11.97 -14.27
C GLU A 79 4.84 -11.93 -14.32
N SER A 80 5.47 -12.57 -15.30
CA SER A 80 6.94 -12.62 -15.43
C SER A 80 7.57 -11.31 -15.91
N ASN A 81 6.76 -10.42 -16.48
CA ASN A 81 7.21 -9.30 -17.30
C ASN A 81 7.14 -7.94 -16.58
N PHE A 82 6.79 -7.92 -15.30
CA PHE A 82 6.82 -6.71 -14.49
C PHE A 82 7.23 -6.99 -13.04
N HIS A 83 7.73 -5.96 -12.37
CA HIS A 83 7.90 -5.93 -10.92
C HIS A 83 7.02 -4.81 -10.35
N LEU A 84 6.05 -5.19 -9.52
CA LEU A 84 5.17 -4.26 -8.84
C LEU A 84 5.54 -4.23 -7.35
N LYS A 85 5.91 -3.04 -6.86
CA LYS A 85 6.29 -2.82 -5.47
C LYS A 85 5.43 -1.76 -4.81
N LEU A 86 4.84 -2.11 -3.66
CA LEU A 86 4.19 -1.17 -2.78
C LEU A 86 5.22 -0.63 -1.78
N VAL A 87 5.58 0.65 -1.93
CA VAL A 87 6.70 1.26 -1.19
C VAL A 87 6.32 1.66 0.23
N THR A 88 5.05 2.01 0.46
CA THR A 88 4.58 2.57 1.72
C THR A 88 4.10 1.50 2.70
N TYR A 89 4.64 1.47 3.92
CA TYR A 89 4.16 0.60 4.99
C TYR A 89 3.14 1.34 5.88
N PRO A 90 2.00 0.74 6.22
CA PRO A 90 1.07 1.31 7.19
C PRO A 90 1.63 1.11 8.62
N HIS A 91 2.12 2.20 9.23
CA HIS A 91 2.70 2.22 10.58
C HIS A 91 1.65 2.33 11.69
#